data_AF-A0A2W4U8D2-F1
#
_entry.id   AF-A0A2W4U8D2-F1
#
_cell.length_a   1.000
_cell.length_b   1.000
_cell.length_c   1.000
_cell.angle_alpha   90.00
_cell.angle_beta   90.00
_cell.angle_gamma   90.00
#
_symmetry.space_group_name_H-M   'P 1'
#
loop_
_entity.id
_entity.type
_entity.pdbx_description
1 polymer ?
#
loop_
_entity_poly.entity_id
_entity_poly.type
_entity_poly.pdbx_seq_one_letter_code
_entity_poly.pdbx_strand_id
1 'polypeptide(L)'
;MKTGRNWAARGIPAALVLSALLAGCGGGNDPAPSPGPPPVTSEVPPSASQSVAGFIAYLQALVVSAADTLEPVNTSMVTAPTDDAIEPQAVD
;
A
#
# COMPACT_ATOMS: atom_id res chain seq x y z
N MET A 1 -40.10 15.56 53.01
CA MET A 1 -38.82 15.15 52.40
C MET A 1 -38.91 13.70 51.94
N LYS A 2 -39.01 13.42 50.64
CA LYS A 2 -38.26 12.37 49.92
C LYS A 2 -38.57 12.45 48.43
N THR A 3 -37.64 13.06 47.69
CA THR A 3 -37.66 13.20 46.23
C THR A 3 -37.11 11.91 45.64
N GLY A 4 -37.89 11.19 44.84
CA GLY A 4 -37.43 10.02 44.07
C GLY A 4 -37.72 10.24 42.60
N ARG A 5 -36.72 10.70 41.85
CA ARG A 5 -36.81 10.91 40.39
C ARG A 5 -36.21 9.69 39.72
N ASN A 6 -37.04 8.95 38.99
CA ASN A 6 -36.65 7.74 38.26
C ASN A 6 -36.02 8.19 36.94
N TRP A 7 -34.71 8.43 36.93
CA TRP A 7 -33.99 8.79 35.71
C TRP A 7 -33.69 7.54 34.90
N ALA A 8 -34.68 7.17 34.08
CA ALA A 8 -34.55 6.17 33.05
C ALA A 8 -33.39 6.53 32.12
N ALA A 9 -32.41 5.64 32.14
CA ALA A 9 -31.46 5.30 31.08
C ALA A 9 -31.75 5.93 29.72
N ARG A 10 -30.76 6.71 29.22
CA ARG A 10 -30.47 6.91 27.80
C ARG A 10 -29.13 7.66 27.66
N GLY A 11 -28.07 7.00 28.11
CA GLY A 11 -26.72 7.40 27.79
C GLY A 11 -26.48 7.13 26.30
N ILE A 12 -26.06 8.16 25.57
CA ILE A 12 -25.55 8.06 24.20
C ILE A 12 -24.04 7.82 24.32
N PRO A 13 -23.50 6.70 23.83
CA PRO A 13 -22.09 6.64 23.47
C PRO A 13 -21.98 6.22 22.00
N ALA A 14 -22.21 7.16 21.09
CA ALA A 14 -21.97 6.96 19.65
C ALA A 14 -20.67 7.65 19.23
N ALA A 15 -19.56 7.36 19.92
CA ALA A 15 -18.27 8.04 19.68
C ALA A 15 -17.04 7.11 19.70
N LEU A 16 -17.19 5.82 19.34
CA LEU A 16 -16.06 4.88 19.34
C LEU A 16 -16.05 3.93 18.12
N VAL A 17 -16.21 4.46 16.90
CA VAL A 17 -16.11 3.61 15.68
C VAL A 17 -15.06 4.13 14.66
N LEU A 18 -14.42 5.29 14.88
CA LEU A 18 -13.50 5.87 13.89
C LEU A 18 -12.02 5.44 14.05
N SER A 19 -11.70 4.53 14.97
CA SER A 19 -10.31 4.09 15.18
C SER A 19 -9.91 2.87 14.32
N ALA A 20 -10.85 2.23 13.64
CA ALA A 20 -10.59 0.98 12.90
C ALA A 20 -9.93 1.20 11.53
N LEU A 21 -9.90 2.43 11.01
CA LEU A 21 -9.25 2.74 9.73
C LEU A 21 -7.73 2.93 9.85
N LEU A 22 -7.18 3.02 11.07
CA LEU A 22 -5.73 3.02 11.31
C LEU A 22 -5.12 1.62 11.46
N ALA A 23 -5.94 0.56 11.48
CA ALA A 23 -5.47 -0.83 11.61
C ALA A 23 -4.76 -1.38 10.35
N GLY A 24 -4.53 -0.55 9.33
CA GLY A 24 -3.57 -0.84 8.26
C GLY A 24 -2.10 -0.68 8.69
N CYS A 25 -1.84 -0.15 9.89
CA CYS A 25 -0.50 -0.05 10.47
C CYS A 25 -0.53 -0.58 11.91
N GLY A 26 -0.75 -1.88 12.10
CA GLY A 26 -0.73 -2.49 13.44
C GLY A 26 -1.20 -3.94 13.43
N GLY A 27 -0.25 -4.87 13.59
CA GLY A 27 -0.47 -6.31 13.51
C GLY A 27 -1.68 -6.82 14.31
N GLY A 28 -2.57 -7.52 13.61
CA GLY A 28 -3.74 -8.20 14.15
C GLY A 28 -3.88 -9.58 13.51
N ASN A 29 -4.04 -10.60 14.36
CA ASN A 29 -3.91 -12.02 14.05
C ASN A 29 -5.24 -12.63 13.54
N ASP A 30 -5.88 -11.98 12.57
CA ASP A 30 -7.01 -12.54 11.82
C ASP A 30 -6.48 -13.44 10.70
N PRO A 31 -7.14 -14.57 10.36
CA PRO A 31 -6.80 -15.31 9.16
C PRO A 31 -7.07 -14.42 7.96
N ALA A 32 -5.99 -13.82 7.47
CA ALA A 32 -6.01 -12.85 6.39
C ALA A 32 -6.68 -13.45 5.15
N PRO A 33 -7.47 -12.66 4.39
CA PRO A 33 -7.73 -13.02 3.00
C PRO A 33 -6.36 -13.31 2.35
N SER A 34 -6.26 -14.41 1.59
CA SER A 34 -5.02 -14.80 0.91
C SER A 34 -4.42 -13.55 0.29
N PRO A 35 -3.20 -13.12 0.70
CA PRO A 35 -2.68 -11.86 0.23
C PRO A 35 -2.63 -11.92 -1.29
N GLY A 36 -3.33 -11.01 -1.95
CA GLY A 36 -3.03 -10.74 -3.36
C GLY A 36 -1.55 -10.39 -3.49
N PRO A 37 -0.99 -10.41 -4.70
CA PRO A 37 0.36 -9.92 -4.92
C PRO A 37 0.53 -8.54 -4.28
N PRO A 38 1.65 -8.27 -3.57
CA PRO A 38 1.90 -6.96 -3.00
C PRO A 38 1.84 -5.88 -4.10
N PRO A 39 1.43 -4.63 -3.77
CA PRO A 39 1.40 -3.57 -4.76
C PRO A 39 2.79 -3.35 -5.36
N VAL A 40 2.84 -2.97 -6.63
CA VAL A 40 4.08 -2.80 -7.41
C VAL A 40 5.01 -1.71 -6.83
N THR A 41 4.47 -0.84 -5.96
CA THR A 41 5.21 0.20 -5.25
C THR A 41 5.78 -0.25 -3.89
N SER A 42 5.49 -1.48 -3.43
CA SER A 42 6.00 -1.99 -2.15
C SER A 42 7.53 -2.13 -2.14
N GLU A 43 8.10 -2.60 -3.24
CA GLU A 43 9.54 -2.79 -3.37
C GLU A 43 9.95 -2.79 -4.84
N VAL A 44 11.24 -2.60 -5.09
CA VAL A 44 11.78 -2.71 -6.44
C VAL A 44 12.20 -4.17 -6.68
N PRO A 45 11.67 -4.84 -7.72
CA PRO A 45 12.03 -6.23 -7.98
C PRO A 45 13.49 -6.36 -8.43
N PRO A 46 14.21 -7.44 -8.09
CA PRO A 46 15.61 -7.64 -8.48
C PRO A 46 15.84 -7.56 -10.00
N SER A 47 14.86 -8.05 -10.78
CA SER A 47 14.91 -8.04 -12.25
C SER A 47 15.05 -6.64 -12.84
N ALA A 48 14.56 -5.60 -12.15
CA ALA A 48 14.67 -4.21 -12.57
C ALA A 48 16.13 -3.72 -12.58
N SER A 49 17.01 -4.30 -11.77
CA SER A 49 18.45 -3.99 -11.77
C SER A 49 19.28 -5.02 -12.55
N GLN A 50 18.72 -6.17 -12.89
CA GLN A 50 19.45 -7.26 -13.56
C GLN A 50 19.41 -7.16 -15.10
N SER A 51 18.42 -6.49 -15.68
CA SER A 51 18.26 -6.44 -17.14
C SER A 51 17.42 -5.25 -17.62
N VAL A 52 17.70 -4.76 -18.83
CA VAL A 52 16.94 -3.67 -19.48
C VAL A 52 15.46 -4.05 -19.63
N ALA A 53 15.16 -5.28 -20.08
CA ALA A 53 13.79 -5.75 -20.22
C ALA A 53 13.03 -5.78 -18.87
N GLY A 54 13.69 -6.25 -17.80
CA GLY A 54 13.12 -6.23 -16.45
C GLY A 54 12.88 -4.81 -15.93
N PHE A 55 13.78 -3.87 -16.25
CA PHE A 55 13.61 -2.46 -15.91
C PHE A 55 12.41 -1.84 -16.62
N ILE A 56 12.27 -2.04 -17.93
CA ILE A 56 11.13 -1.53 -18.72
C ILE A 56 9.81 -2.11 -18.22
N ALA A 57 9.77 -3.41 -17.95
CA ALA A 57 8.57 -4.07 -17.41
C ALA A 57 8.14 -3.49 -16.06
N TYR A 58 9.11 -3.17 -15.18
CA TYR A 58 8.83 -2.52 -13.91
C TYR A 58 8.24 -1.11 -14.09
N LEU A 59 8.80 -0.31 -15.01
CA LEU A 59 8.28 1.03 -15.31
C LEU A 59 6.85 0.98 -15.87
N GLN A 60 6.56 0.06 -16.78
CA GLN A 60 5.20 -0.10 -17.32
C GLN A 60 4.19 -0.46 -16.22
N ALA A 61 4.58 -1.36 -15.30
CA ALA A 61 3.73 -1.71 -14.17
C ALA A 61 3.49 -0.54 -13.21
N LEU A 62 4.51 0.31 -12.98
CA LEU A 62 4.36 1.53 -12.17
C LEU A 62 3.42 2.55 -12.81
N VAL A 63 3.52 2.79 -14.12
CA VAL A 63 2.70 3.80 -14.82
C VAL A 63 1.21 3.46 -14.76
N VAL A 64 0.87 2.17 -14.80
CA VAL A 64 -0.53 1.70 -14.72
C VAL A 64 -1.01 1.60 -13.27
N SER A 65 -0.11 1.66 -12.29
CA SER A 65 -0.47 1.57 -10.87
C SER A 65 -1.09 2.89 -10.36
N ALA A 66 -2.25 2.79 -9.71
CA ALA A 66 -2.80 3.90 -8.94
C ALA A 66 -2.10 3.95 -7.58
N ALA A 67 -1.21 4.92 -7.39
CA ALA A 67 -0.37 5.03 -6.19
C ALA A 67 -0.68 6.27 -5.34
N ASP A 68 -1.80 6.96 -5.57
CA ASP A 68 -2.12 8.26 -4.96
C ASP A 68 -2.14 8.26 -3.42
N THR A 69 -2.34 7.09 -2.81
CA THR A 69 -2.38 6.93 -1.34
C THR A 69 -1.25 6.06 -0.80
N LEU A 70 -0.28 5.67 -1.63
CA LEU A 70 0.84 4.81 -1.25
C LEU A 70 2.09 5.63 -0.98
N GLU A 71 2.95 5.09 -0.11
CA GLU A 71 4.27 5.68 0.10
C GLU A 71 5.13 5.56 -1.17
N PRO A 72 6.01 6.54 -1.44
CA PRO A 72 6.96 6.44 -2.54
C PRO A 72 7.85 5.22 -2.39
N VAL A 73 8.07 4.49 -3.48
CA VAL A 73 9.00 3.35 -3.49
C VAL A 73 10.43 3.83 -3.23
N ASN A 74 11.16 3.12 -2.36
CA ASN A 74 12.57 3.43 -2.11
C ASN A 74 13.45 2.91 -3.26
N THR A 75 14.02 3.82 -4.04
CA THR A 75 14.86 3.50 -5.20
C THR A 75 16.37 3.60 -4.94
N SER A 76 16.80 3.82 -3.69
CA SER A 76 18.20 4.13 -3.37
C SER A 76 19.18 3.01 -3.72
N MET A 77 18.70 1.77 -3.82
CA MET A 77 19.49 0.56 -4.14
C MET A 77 19.32 0.12 -5.60
N VAL A 78 18.52 0.83 -6.39
CA VAL A 78 18.26 0.49 -7.79
C VAL A 78 19.37 1.05 -8.65
N THR A 79 20.04 0.18 -9.39
CA THR A 79 20.98 0.58 -10.44
C THR A 79 20.33 0.30 -11.77
N ALA A 80 20.13 1.36 -12.58
CA ALA A 80 19.61 1.17 -13.93
C ALA A 80 20.61 0.33 -14.75
N PRO A 81 20.16 -0.79 -15.34
CA PRO A 81 21.01 -1.56 -16.22
C PRO A 81 21.36 -0.72 -17.46
N THR A 82 22.63 -0.71 -17.81
CA THR A 82 23.12 -0.11 -19.05
C THR A 82 23.46 -1.23 -20.03
N ASP A 83 23.02 -1.08 -21.27
CA ASP A 83 23.39 -1.95 -22.37
C ASP A 83 23.71 -1.11 -23.60
N ASP A 84 25.01 -1.03 -23.92
CA ASP A 84 25.51 -0.24 -25.04
C ASP A 84 25.45 -0.99 -26.39
N ALA A 85 25.05 -2.27 -26.37
CA ALA A 85 24.99 -3.12 -27.56
C ALA A 85 23.57 -3.24 -28.14
N ILE A 86 22.54 -2.84 -27.38
CA ILE A 86 21.13 -2.97 -27.77
C ILE A 86 20.59 -1.64 -28.30
N GLU A 87 19.85 -1.71 -29.41
CA GLU A 87 19.15 -0.55 -29.96
C GLU A 87 17.94 -0.13 -29.09
N PRO A 88 17.65 1.18 -29.00
CA PRO A 88 16.48 1.68 -28.29
C PRO A 88 15.18 1.00 -28.76
N GLN A 89 14.39 0.51 -27.81
CA GLN A 89 13.09 -0.08 -28.08
C GLN A 89 12.01 1.01 -28.15
N ALA A 90 11.07 0.88 -29.08
CA ALA A 90 9.89 1.75 -29.12
C ALA A 90 8.97 1.46 -27.93
N VAL A 91 8.36 2.52 -27.39
CA VAL A 91 7.29 2.44 -26.39
C VAL A 91 5.97 2.81 -27.09
N ASP A 92 4.95 1.96 -26.93
CA ASP A 92 3.56 2.19 -27.39
C ASP A 92 2.70 2.57 -26.18
#